data_AF-A0A1M6GTU1-F1
#
_entry.id   AF-A0A1M6GTU1-F1
#
_cell.length_a   1.000
_cell.length_b   1.000
_cell.length_c   1.000
_cell.angle_alpha   90.00
_cell.angle_beta   90.00
_cell.angle_gamma   90.00
#
_symmetry.space_group_name_H-M   'P 1'
#
loop_
_entity.id
_entity.type
_entity.pdbx_description
1 polymer ?
#
loop_
_entity_poly.entity_id
_entity_poly.type
_entity_poly.pdbx_seq_one_letter_code
_entity_poly.pdbx_strand_id
1 'polypeptide(L)'
;MKTPTYLYPKVKSLLALLPALALLPGCETVVDLPEPPHTPRIALQYTLSNTPPPPANPNPNGSSYYYDITTSRQLFVSNSQRIFDTKYLEGRDDATVEIRNEQGAVVERFKPADRNQVQSYGPGSYVPTMGLLGQPGKTYTLRAALPGFETVESTLTMPAAPVIESATFAPRTSGSGQSNQTRGRLLVTLTDNPATTDYYLAFARVLDKQGRPGNWSPVQLDYESETSDFEVGTFQLSNTGSYRGYEIYPYADTNVNGQRFSLNSNVSFYAQSYCPPNQSNCPEVGYLEVFISAITADAYNFYQSQRRYNDADGNPFAEPAPLSSNIKPGYGLFGGATDATYRIKLF
;
A
#
# COMPACT_ATOMS: atom_id res chain seq x y z
N MET A 1 25.76 26.16 -79.98
CA MET A 1 25.30 25.29 -81.09
C MET A 1 25.76 23.87 -80.78
N LYS A 2 24.82 22.92 -80.77
CA LYS A 2 24.99 21.45 -80.76
C LYS A 2 25.77 20.80 -79.61
N THR A 3 25.06 19.94 -78.88
CA THR A 3 25.56 18.80 -78.12
C THR A 3 26.51 17.93 -78.95
N PRO A 4 27.43 17.23 -78.28
CA PRO A 4 27.34 15.77 -78.37
C PRO A 4 27.63 15.04 -77.05
N THR A 5 26.77 14.07 -76.77
CA THR A 5 27.00 12.86 -75.97
C THR A 5 28.26 12.13 -76.44
N TYR A 6 29.05 11.49 -75.56
CA TYR A 6 29.65 10.17 -75.84
C TYR A 6 30.27 9.50 -74.59
N LEU A 7 29.80 8.27 -74.36
CA LEU A 7 30.49 7.02 -74.00
C LEU A 7 31.55 6.98 -72.87
N TYR A 8 31.23 6.14 -71.89
CA TYR A 8 32.18 5.47 -70.99
C TYR A 8 33.16 4.55 -71.75
N PRO A 9 34.37 4.40 -71.19
CA PRO A 9 34.96 3.07 -71.09
C PRO A 9 35.41 2.74 -69.67
N LYS A 10 35.19 1.47 -69.30
CA LYS A 10 35.75 0.81 -68.12
C LYS A 10 37.27 0.74 -68.23
N VAL A 11 37.99 1.15 -67.20
CA VAL A 11 39.37 0.68 -66.93
C VAL A 11 39.47 0.27 -65.47
N LYS A 12 40.06 -0.91 -65.29
CA LYS A 12 40.20 -1.66 -64.05
C LYS A 12 41.33 -1.10 -63.16
N SER A 13 41.09 -1.18 -61.87
CA SER A 13 42.03 -1.51 -60.78
C SER A 13 43.29 -0.67 -60.60
N LEU A 14 43.33 0.11 -59.51
CA LEU A 14 44.16 -0.13 -58.32
C LEU A 14 44.11 1.13 -57.45
N LEU A 15 43.46 1.05 -56.29
CA LEU A 15 43.94 1.79 -55.12
C LEU A 15 43.50 1.05 -53.86
N ALA A 16 44.49 0.42 -53.23
CA ALA A 16 44.39 -0.19 -51.93
C ALA A 16 44.21 0.91 -50.88
N LEU A 17 43.14 0.81 -50.08
CA LEU A 17 43.01 1.49 -48.80
C LEU A 17 42.41 0.48 -47.81
N LEU A 18 43.18 0.25 -46.75
CA LEU A 18 43.02 -0.76 -45.70
C LEU A 18 41.61 -0.85 -45.11
N PRO A 19 41.09 -2.06 -44.81
CA PRO A 19 40.14 -2.25 -43.73
C PRO A 19 40.93 -2.58 -42.45
N ALA A 20 41.34 -1.57 -41.69
CA ALA A 20 41.92 -1.76 -40.35
C ALA A 20 40.87 -1.48 -39.26
N LEU A 21 39.67 -2.02 -39.42
CA LEU A 21 38.58 -1.94 -38.44
C LEU A 21 37.80 -3.27 -38.39
N ALA A 22 38.49 -4.33 -37.99
CA ALA A 22 37.85 -5.55 -37.56
C ALA A 22 38.77 -6.23 -36.55
N LEU A 23 38.20 -6.69 -35.43
CA LEU A 23 38.83 -7.51 -34.39
C LEU A 23 39.59 -6.73 -33.29
N LEU A 24 38.90 -5.83 -32.60
CA LEU A 24 39.09 -5.79 -31.14
C LEU A 24 38.22 -6.94 -30.59
N PRO A 25 38.80 -8.06 -30.13
CA PRO A 25 38.03 -9.00 -29.31
C PRO A 25 37.65 -8.23 -28.06
N GLY A 26 36.39 -7.81 -27.97
CA GLY A 26 35.82 -7.35 -26.72
C GLY A 26 36.09 -8.45 -25.71
N CYS A 27 36.93 -8.16 -24.72
CA CYS A 27 37.18 -9.07 -23.60
C CYS A 27 35.91 -9.05 -22.73
N GLU A 28 34.83 -9.65 -23.22
CA GLU A 28 33.66 -9.96 -22.41
C GLU A 28 34.13 -10.95 -21.34
N THR A 29 34.43 -10.40 -20.17
CA THR A 29 34.80 -11.19 -19.01
C THR A 29 33.48 -11.70 -18.42
N VAL A 30 33.18 -12.98 -18.65
CA VAL A 30 32.06 -13.63 -17.98
C VAL A 30 32.43 -13.75 -16.51
N VAL A 31 31.72 -13.01 -15.67
CA VAL A 31 31.85 -13.12 -14.21
C VAL A 31 30.75 -14.06 -13.73
N ASP A 32 31.11 -15.29 -13.37
CA ASP A 32 30.18 -16.22 -12.73
C ASP A 32 29.95 -15.77 -11.28
N LEU A 33 28.74 -15.26 -11.02
CA LEU A 33 28.27 -14.92 -9.68
C LEU A 33 27.53 -16.14 -9.11
N PRO A 34 28.11 -16.90 -8.15
CA PRO A 34 27.42 -18.06 -7.60
C PRO A 34 26.15 -17.61 -6.86
N GLU A 35 25.06 -18.34 -7.09
CA GLU A 35 23.79 -18.06 -6.40
C GLU A 35 23.96 -18.29 -4.88
N PRO A 36 23.58 -17.33 -4.03
CA PRO A 36 23.60 -17.52 -2.59
C PRO A 36 22.71 -18.70 -2.17
N PRO A 37 23.10 -19.48 -1.15
CA PRO A 37 22.26 -20.56 -0.64
C PRO A 37 20.92 -20.00 -0.13
N HIS A 38 19.83 -20.69 -0.45
CA HIS A 38 18.47 -20.28 -0.07
C HIS A 38 17.72 -21.42 0.59
N THR A 39 17.18 -21.14 1.78
CA THR A 39 16.19 -22.00 2.44
C THR A 39 14.85 -21.26 2.40
N PRO A 40 13.83 -21.78 1.69
CA PRO A 40 12.51 -21.17 1.63
C PRO A 40 11.90 -21.00 3.02
N ARG A 41 11.29 -19.85 3.27
CA ARG A 41 10.63 -19.49 4.54
C ARG A 41 9.24 -18.95 4.28
N ILE A 42 8.36 -19.04 5.27
CA ILE A 42 7.03 -18.42 5.21
C ILE A 42 7.18 -16.90 5.12
N ALA A 43 6.42 -16.30 4.20
CA ALA A 43 6.24 -14.85 4.11
C ALA A 43 4.77 -14.54 4.42
N LEU A 44 4.50 -13.64 5.36
CA LEU A 44 3.16 -13.33 5.82
C LEU A 44 3.00 -11.84 6.12
N GLN A 45 1.84 -11.28 5.77
CA GLN A 45 1.46 -9.93 6.14
C GLN A 45 0.06 -9.96 6.76
N TYR A 46 -0.10 -9.34 7.92
CA TYR A 46 -1.39 -9.11 8.57
C TYR A 46 -1.31 -7.94 9.54
N THR A 47 -2.37 -7.13 9.59
CA THR A 47 -2.51 -6.07 10.60
C THR A 47 -3.80 -6.32 11.38
N LEU A 48 -3.68 -6.65 12.67
CA LEU A 48 -4.82 -6.80 13.57
C LEU A 48 -5.46 -5.41 13.83
N SER A 49 -6.77 -5.31 13.68
CA SER A 49 -7.52 -4.07 13.81
C SER A 49 -8.52 -4.11 14.96
N ASN A 50 -8.81 -2.96 15.57
CA ASN A 50 -9.96 -2.79 16.48
C ASN A 50 -11.30 -2.59 15.73
N THR A 51 -11.24 -2.45 14.41
CA THR A 51 -12.40 -2.31 13.52
C THR A 51 -12.70 -3.64 12.81
N PRO A 52 -13.99 -3.98 12.61
CA PRO A 52 -14.34 -5.18 11.88
C PRO A 52 -13.87 -5.08 10.42
N PRO A 53 -13.51 -6.21 9.79
CA PRO A 53 -13.26 -6.24 8.36
C PRO A 53 -14.51 -5.78 7.60
N PRO A 54 -14.35 -5.23 6.38
CA PRO A 54 -15.49 -4.78 5.61
C PRO A 54 -16.30 -6.02 5.19
N PRO A 55 -17.62 -5.88 5.00
CA PRO A 55 -18.45 -7.00 4.57
C PRO A 55 -17.93 -7.59 3.25
N ALA A 56 -17.94 -8.92 3.14
CA ALA A 56 -17.56 -9.63 1.92
C ALA A 56 -18.53 -9.22 0.80
N ASN A 57 -18.02 -8.43 -0.15
CA ASN A 57 -18.76 -7.80 -1.23
C ASN A 57 -19.82 -6.75 -0.80
N PRO A 58 -19.43 -5.47 -0.63
CA PRO A 58 -20.38 -4.39 -0.35
C PRO A 58 -21.30 -4.03 -1.53
N ASN A 59 -21.08 -4.61 -2.73
CA ASN A 59 -21.90 -4.36 -3.91
C ASN A 59 -22.42 -5.65 -4.57
N PRO A 60 -23.60 -6.15 -4.17
CA PRO A 60 -24.19 -7.35 -4.78
C PRO A 60 -24.58 -7.19 -6.26
N ASN A 61 -24.54 -5.97 -6.82
CA ASN A 61 -25.05 -5.66 -8.16
C ASN A 61 -23.98 -5.53 -9.26
N GLY A 62 -22.74 -5.95 -9.00
CA GLY A 62 -21.73 -6.15 -10.05
C GLY A 62 -20.57 -5.15 -10.07
N SER A 63 -19.38 -5.74 -10.12
CA SER A 63 -18.08 -5.20 -10.58
C SER A 63 -17.73 -3.76 -10.22
N SER A 64 -17.70 -3.40 -8.94
CA SER A 64 -16.96 -2.19 -8.55
C SER A 64 -16.37 -2.32 -7.15
N TYR A 65 -15.09 -1.95 -7.10
CA TYR A 65 -14.12 -2.28 -6.08
C TYR A 65 -14.20 -1.29 -4.92
N TYR A 66 -14.40 -1.79 -3.72
CA TYR A 66 -14.38 -0.99 -2.51
C TYR A 66 -13.01 -1.08 -1.84
N TYR A 67 -12.20 -0.02 -1.99
CA TYR A 67 -10.89 0.09 -1.34
C TYR A 67 -11.04 0.70 0.06
N ASP A 68 -11.13 -0.16 1.07
CA ASP A 68 -11.18 0.23 2.48
C ASP A 68 -9.79 0.10 3.14
N ILE A 69 -9.52 0.88 4.18
CA ILE A 69 -8.30 0.77 5.00
C ILE A 69 -8.09 -0.66 5.52
N THR A 70 -9.17 -1.39 5.75
CA THR A 70 -9.13 -2.77 6.23
C THR A 70 -8.70 -3.77 5.16
N THR A 71 -8.78 -3.45 3.86
CA THR A 71 -8.33 -4.39 2.80
C THR A 71 -6.82 -4.49 2.75
N SER A 72 -6.10 -3.39 3.00
CA SER A 72 -4.62 -3.39 3.11
C SER A 72 -4.09 -4.06 4.39
N ARG A 73 -4.99 -4.48 5.29
CA ARG A 73 -4.69 -5.15 6.56
C ARG A 73 -5.02 -6.64 6.56
N GLN A 74 -5.57 -7.16 5.46
CA GLN A 74 -5.96 -8.56 5.34
C GLN A 74 -4.76 -9.52 5.44
N LEU A 75 -5.02 -10.71 5.96
CA LEU A 75 -3.98 -11.74 6.08
C LEU A 75 -3.65 -12.28 4.70
N PHE A 76 -2.38 -12.19 4.34
CA PHE A 76 -1.80 -12.82 3.16
C PHE A 76 -0.64 -13.72 3.56
N VAL A 77 -0.58 -14.92 2.96
CA VAL A 77 0.48 -15.90 3.20
C VAL A 77 1.08 -16.36 1.87
N SER A 78 2.40 -16.43 1.81
CA SER A 78 3.20 -16.96 0.71
C SER A 78 4.50 -17.55 1.27
N ASN A 79 5.51 -17.71 0.43
CA ASN A 79 6.84 -18.14 0.81
C ASN A 79 7.91 -17.38 0.01
N SER A 80 9.11 -17.25 0.58
CA SER A 80 10.25 -16.64 -0.10
C SER A 80 10.72 -17.51 -1.28
N GLN A 81 11.21 -16.87 -2.35
CA GLN A 81 11.88 -17.51 -3.48
C GLN A 81 13.36 -17.14 -3.57
N ARG A 82 14.10 -17.80 -4.46
CA ARG A 82 15.50 -17.46 -4.73
C ARG A 82 15.61 -16.18 -5.56
N ILE A 83 16.75 -15.52 -5.49
CA ILE A 83 16.96 -14.22 -6.16
C ILE A 83 16.91 -14.33 -7.70
N PHE A 84 17.32 -15.46 -8.27
CA PHE A 84 17.29 -15.71 -9.71
C PHE A 84 16.09 -16.56 -10.15
N ASP A 85 15.15 -16.85 -9.25
CA ASP A 85 13.92 -17.53 -9.63
C ASP A 85 13.02 -16.57 -10.43
N THR A 86 12.68 -16.97 -11.65
CA THR A 86 11.85 -16.19 -12.57
C THR A 86 10.37 -16.54 -12.47
N LYS A 87 10.02 -17.53 -11.63
CA LYS A 87 8.62 -17.84 -11.34
C LYS A 87 7.97 -16.67 -10.63
N TYR A 88 6.69 -16.45 -10.94
CA TYR A 88 5.89 -15.52 -10.17
C TYR A 88 5.72 -16.07 -8.75
N LEU A 89 5.88 -15.19 -7.75
CA LEU A 89 5.50 -15.51 -6.39
C LEU A 89 3.98 -15.74 -6.35
N GLU A 90 3.58 -16.91 -5.85
CA GLU A 90 2.19 -17.27 -5.62
C GLU A 90 1.91 -17.28 -4.12
N GLY A 91 0.74 -16.80 -3.73
CA GLY A 91 0.27 -16.98 -2.36
C GLY A 91 -0.18 -18.42 -2.10
N ARG A 92 -0.27 -18.78 -0.82
CA ARG A 92 -0.47 -20.15 -0.33
C ARG A 92 -1.74 -20.28 0.49
N ASP A 93 -2.67 -21.11 0.05
CA ASP A 93 -3.97 -21.36 0.68
C ASP A 93 -4.01 -22.62 1.57
N ASP A 94 -2.86 -23.24 1.82
CA ASP A 94 -2.70 -24.44 2.66
C ASP A 94 -2.05 -24.15 4.02
N ALA A 95 -1.97 -22.88 4.42
CA ALA A 95 -1.43 -22.48 5.71
C ALA A 95 -2.47 -22.63 6.83
N THR A 96 -2.01 -23.00 8.02
CA THR A 96 -2.77 -22.87 9.27
C THR A 96 -2.30 -21.64 10.01
N VAL A 97 -3.19 -20.67 10.21
CA VAL A 97 -2.86 -19.41 10.93
C VAL A 97 -3.84 -19.20 12.08
N GLU A 98 -3.31 -18.83 13.24
CA GLU A 98 -4.08 -18.53 14.45
C GLU A 98 -3.50 -17.33 15.20
N ILE A 99 -4.35 -16.67 15.99
CA ILE A 99 -3.93 -15.64 16.96
C ILE A 99 -4.24 -16.16 18.36
N ARG A 100 -3.28 -15.98 19.26
CA ARG A 100 -3.40 -16.30 20.67
C ARG A 100 -3.35 -15.03 21.51
N ASN A 101 -4.07 -15.03 22.63
CA ASN A 101 -3.99 -13.95 23.63
C ASN A 101 -2.78 -14.14 24.56
N GLU A 102 -2.60 -13.23 25.52
CA GLU A 102 -1.56 -13.26 26.56
C GLU A 102 -1.51 -14.56 27.37
N GLN A 103 -2.65 -15.25 27.53
CA GLN A 103 -2.73 -16.53 28.24
C GLN A 103 -2.42 -17.74 27.35
N GLY A 104 -2.08 -17.50 26.08
CA GLY A 104 -1.82 -18.55 25.09
C GLY A 104 -3.07 -19.20 24.50
N ALA A 105 -4.27 -18.74 24.86
CA ALA A 105 -5.52 -19.27 24.32
C ALA A 105 -5.75 -18.75 22.89
N VAL A 106 -6.18 -19.63 21.99
CA VAL A 106 -6.53 -19.26 20.61
C VAL A 106 -7.80 -18.42 20.61
N VAL A 107 -7.70 -17.20 20.07
CA VAL A 107 -8.78 -16.20 20.00
C VAL A 107 -9.18 -15.86 18.56
N GLU A 108 -8.38 -16.26 17.57
CA GLU A 108 -8.75 -16.17 16.16
C GLU A 108 -8.14 -17.33 15.38
N ARG A 109 -8.85 -17.75 14.33
CA ARG A 109 -8.38 -18.70 13.32
C ARG A 109 -8.71 -18.16 11.94
N PHE A 110 -7.85 -18.47 11.00
CA PHE A 110 -8.05 -18.06 9.62
C PHE A 110 -8.39 -19.25 8.74
N LYS A 111 -9.23 -18.99 7.74
CA LYS A 111 -9.44 -19.90 6.61
C LYS A 111 -9.04 -19.20 5.31
N PRO A 112 -8.62 -19.96 4.29
CA PRO A 112 -8.42 -19.41 2.96
C PRO A 112 -9.67 -18.69 2.51
N ALA A 113 -9.48 -17.49 1.97
CA ALA A 113 -10.58 -16.69 1.50
C ALA A 113 -11.05 -17.21 0.14
N ASP A 114 -12.36 -17.34 -0.03
CA ASP A 114 -12.90 -17.70 -1.34
C ASP A 114 -12.54 -16.62 -2.35
N ARG A 115 -12.28 -16.98 -3.62
CA ARG A 115 -11.97 -16.01 -4.68
C ARG A 115 -13.02 -14.90 -4.85
N ASN A 116 -14.24 -15.13 -4.37
CA ASN A 116 -15.34 -14.18 -4.41
C ASN A 116 -15.45 -13.29 -3.15
N GLN A 117 -14.67 -13.55 -2.09
CA GLN A 117 -14.75 -12.89 -0.78
C GLN A 117 -13.67 -11.83 -0.56
N VAL A 118 -12.56 -11.90 -1.29
CA VAL A 118 -11.40 -11.01 -1.11
C VAL A 118 -11.06 -10.32 -2.41
N GLN A 119 -10.70 -9.05 -2.27
CA GLN A 119 -10.28 -8.17 -3.36
C GLN A 119 -8.89 -8.55 -3.92
N SER A 120 -8.11 -9.34 -3.16
CA SER A 120 -6.69 -9.56 -3.44
C SER A 120 -6.43 -10.70 -4.43
N TYR A 121 -5.37 -10.51 -5.20
CA TYR A 121 -4.98 -11.30 -6.36
C TYR A 121 -4.62 -12.73 -5.97
N GLY A 122 -5.52 -13.69 -6.23
CA GLY A 122 -5.17 -15.10 -6.29
C GLY A 122 -5.04 -15.82 -4.94
N PRO A 123 -4.45 -17.03 -4.94
CA PRO A 123 -4.27 -17.83 -3.72
C PRO A 123 -3.42 -17.09 -2.69
N GLY A 124 -3.58 -17.42 -1.40
CA GLY A 124 -2.81 -16.83 -0.29
C GLY A 124 -3.54 -15.82 0.59
N SER A 125 -4.72 -15.37 0.20
CA SER A 125 -5.55 -14.50 1.04
C SER A 125 -6.37 -15.31 2.04
N TYR A 126 -6.52 -14.79 3.27
CA TYR A 126 -7.27 -15.45 4.34
C TYR A 126 -8.27 -14.51 5.01
N VAL A 127 -9.35 -15.09 5.51
CA VAL A 127 -10.38 -14.38 6.30
C VAL A 127 -10.46 -14.92 7.73
N PRO A 128 -10.71 -14.06 8.72
CA PRO A 128 -10.94 -14.49 10.10
C PRO A 128 -12.23 -15.32 10.21
N THR A 129 -12.31 -16.19 11.22
CA THR A 129 -13.45 -17.10 11.42
C THR A 129 -14.12 -16.93 12.78
N MET A 130 -13.46 -16.29 13.73
CA MET A 130 -13.94 -16.06 15.08
C MET A 130 -14.33 -14.59 15.34
N GLY A 131 -13.92 -13.67 14.46
CA GLY A 131 -14.32 -12.27 14.51
C GLY A 131 -13.59 -11.45 15.56
N LEU A 132 -12.32 -11.78 15.83
CA LEU A 132 -11.48 -11.04 16.76
C LEU A 132 -11.35 -9.58 16.32
N LEU A 133 -11.67 -8.68 17.26
CA LEU A 133 -11.30 -7.27 17.20
C LEU A 133 -10.22 -7.03 18.24
N GLY A 134 -9.07 -6.50 17.78
CA GLY A 134 -7.95 -6.17 18.66
C GLY A 134 -8.37 -5.13 19.69
N GLN A 135 -8.04 -5.37 20.97
CA GLN A 135 -8.35 -4.44 22.04
C GLN A 135 -7.10 -3.61 22.40
N PRO A 136 -7.19 -2.27 22.50
CA PRO A 136 -6.07 -1.43 22.90
C PRO A 136 -5.37 -1.91 24.18
N GLY A 137 -4.04 -1.91 24.18
CA GLY A 137 -3.22 -2.36 25.30
C GLY A 137 -3.16 -3.88 25.52
N LYS A 138 -3.88 -4.69 24.72
CA LYS A 138 -3.79 -6.16 24.79
C LYS A 138 -2.72 -6.69 23.85
N THR A 139 -2.04 -7.73 24.33
CA THR A 139 -0.99 -8.43 23.57
C THR A 139 -1.54 -9.67 22.89
N TYR A 140 -1.11 -9.88 21.66
CA TYR A 140 -1.50 -10.98 20.80
C TYR A 140 -0.28 -11.60 20.14
N THR A 141 -0.31 -12.92 19.96
CA THR A 141 0.72 -13.67 19.24
C THR A 141 0.09 -14.33 18.01
N LEU A 142 0.58 -13.99 16.83
CA LEU A 142 0.26 -14.69 15.59
C LEU A 142 1.19 -15.90 15.44
N ARG A 143 0.61 -17.04 15.07
CA ARG A 143 1.35 -18.26 14.75
C ARG A 143 0.86 -18.82 13.43
N ALA A 144 1.78 -19.10 12.51
CA ALA A 144 1.46 -19.65 11.19
C ALA A 144 2.34 -20.86 10.86
N ALA A 145 1.71 -21.92 10.35
CA ALA A 145 2.37 -23.11 9.85
C ALA A 145 2.00 -23.34 8.39
N LEU A 146 2.98 -23.73 7.58
CA LEU A 146 2.82 -24.02 6.15
C LEU A 146 3.52 -25.36 5.85
N PRO A 147 2.89 -26.31 5.13
CA PRO A 147 3.48 -27.62 4.84
C PRO A 147 4.85 -27.52 4.16
N GLY A 148 5.86 -28.15 4.76
CA GLY A 148 7.25 -28.15 4.26
C GLY A 148 8.10 -26.96 4.73
N PHE A 149 7.57 -26.09 5.60
CA PHE A 149 8.27 -24.92 6.15
C PHE A 149 8.31 -24.95 7.67
N GLU A 150 9.28 -24.25 8.23
CA GLU A 150 9.31 -23.98 9.67
C GLU A 150 8.12 -23.10 10.07
N THR A 151 7.54 -23.37 11.25
CA THR A 151 6.46 -22.54 11.82
C THR A 151 7.00 -21.15 12.14
N VAL A 152 6.21 -20.12 11.88
CA VAL A 152 6.56 -18.74 12.21
C VAL A 152 5.66 -18.16 13.28
N GLU A 153 6.22 -17.26 14.07
CA GLU A 153 5.52 -16.53 15.12
C GLU A 153 5.90 -15.05 15.13
N SER A 154 5.00 -14.23 15.67
CA SER A 154 5.23 -12.83 15.97
C SER A 154 4.25 -12.36 17.05
N THR A 155 4.65 -11.38 17.85
CA THR A 155 3.85 -10.87 18.97
C THR A 155 3.79 -9.35 18.91
N LEU A 156 2.63 -8.78 19.22
CA LEU A 156 2.42 -7.35 19.30
C LEU A 156 1.51 -6.99 20.47
N THR A 157 1.60 -5.75 20.94
CA THR A 157 0.60 -5.13 21.82
C THR A 157 -0.16 -4.09 21.01
N MET A 158 -1.50 -4.14 21.03
CA MET A 158 -2.33 -3.18 20.31
C MET A 158 -2.10 -1.76 20.84
N PRO A 159 -1.91 -0.76 19.97
CA PRO A 159 -1.70 0.62 20.39
C PRO A 159 -2.96 1.22 21.03
N ALA A 160 -2.80 2.29 21.80
CA ALA A 160 -3.92 3.09 22.27
C ALA A 160 -4.70 3.70 21.10
N ALA A 161 -5.98 4.03 21.29
CA ALA A 161 -6.74 4.72 20.25
C ALA A 161 -6.27 6.17 20.14
N PRO A 162 -6.07 6.71 18.92
CA PRO A 162 -5.73 8.11 18.74
C PRO A 162 -6.89 9.01 19.16
N VAL A 163 -6.59 10.20 19.68
CA VAL A 163 -7.59 11.20 20.07
C VAL A 163 -7.70 12.26 18.98
N ILE A 164 -8.75 12.19 18.18
CA ILE A 164 -9.08 13.22 17.19
C ILE A 164 -9.85 14.34 17.90
N GLU A 165 -9.25 15.51 18.02
CA GLU A 165 -9.88 16.68 18.65
C GLU A 165 -10.89 17.33 17.72
N SER A 166 -10.51 17.48 16.44
CA SER A 166 -11.37 18.09 15.42
C SER A 166 -10.92 17.68 14.02
N ALA A 167 -11.86 17.66 13.08
CA ALA A 167 -11.54 17.64 11.66
C ALA A 167 -12.46 18.60 10.90
N THR A 168 -11.89 19.33 9.94
CA THR A 168 -12.60 20.29 9.10
C THR A 168 -12.23 20.11 7.63
N PHE A 169 -13.20 20.34 6.76
CA PHE A 169 -13.01 20.38 5.32
C PHE A 169 -13.42 21.75 4.79
N ALA A 170 -12.51 22.42 4.08
CA ALA A 170 -12.77 23.70 3.44
C ALA A 170 -12.69 23.55 1.91
N PRO A 171 -13.80 23.74 1.16
CA PRO A 171 -13.78 23.67 -0.29
C PRO A 171 -12.79 24.66 -0.92
N ARG A 172 -12.14 24.26 -2.02
CA ARG A 172 -11.23 25.10 -2.80
C ARG A 172 -11.78 25.28 -4.22
N THR A 173 -11.69 26.50 -4.76
CA THR A 173 -12.21 26.87 -6.08
C THR A 173 -11.18 26.76 -7.21
N SER A 174 -9.92 26.42 -6.90
CA SER A 174 -8.80 26.49 -7.83
C SER A 174 -8.35 25.11 -8.34
N GLY A 175 -8.40 24.92 -9.65
CA GLY A 175 -7.77 23.82 -10.39
C GLY A 175 -8.44 23.62 -11.75
N SER A 176 -7.67 23.39 -12.82
CA SER A 176 -8.18 23.00 -14.15
C SER A 176 -8.68 21.54 -14.18
N GLY A 177 -9.30 21.10 -13.08
CA GLY A 177 -9.69 19.73 -12.83
C GLY A 177 -10.95 19.32 -13.58
N GLN A 178 -11.14 18.00 -13.71
CA GLN A 178 -12.38 17.43 -14.26
C GLN A 178 -13.59 17.96 -13.48
N SER A 179 -14.64 18.34 -14.19
CA SER A 179 -15.83 19.02 -13.64
C SER A 179 -16.63 18.23 -12.59
N ASN A 180 -16.26 16.97 -12.32
CA ASN A 180 -16.93 16.06 -11.38
C ASN A 180 -16.16 15.79 -10.07
N GLN A 181 -15.00 16.43 -9.86
CA GLN A 181 -14.23 16.31 -8.62
C GLN A 181 -14.52 17.46 -7.66
N THR A 182 -14.73 17.13 -6.40
CA THR A 182 -14.69 18.09 -5.30
C THR A 182 -13.27 18.18 -4.77
N ARG A 183 -12.80 19.41 -4.55
CA ARG A 183 -11.46 19.70 -4.01
C ARG A 183 -11.57 20.55 -2.77
N GLY A 184 -10.66 20.34 -1.84
CA GLY A 184 -10.63 21.13 -0.62
C GLY A 184 -9.40 20.89 0.22
N ARG A 185 -9.35 21.59 1.34
CA ARG A 185 -8.33 21.43 2.36
C ARG A 185 -8.91 20.64 3.52
N LEU A 186 -8.29 19.50 3.83
CA LEU A 186 -8.59 18.67 4.99
C LEU A 186 -7.60 19.03 6.10
N LEU A 187 -8.14 19.47 7.24
CA LEU A 187 -7.38 19.72 8.46
C LEU A 187 -7.91 18.77 9.54
N VAL A 188 -7.02 17.96 10.12
CA VAL A 188 -7.34 17.03 11.21
C VAL A 188 -6.39 17.33 12.35
N THR A 189 -6.91 17.53 13.55
CA THR A 189 -6.10 17.87 14.72
C THR A 189 -6.19 16.78 15.77
N LEU A 190 -5.03 16.39 16.29
CA LEU A 190 -4.87 15.32 17.26
C LEU A 190 -4.23 15.81 18.54
N THR A 191 -4.54 15.10 19.62
CA THR A 191 -3.80 15.16 20.87
C THR A 191 -2.99 13.89 21.02
N ASP A 192 -1.67 14.06 21.16
CA ASP A 192 -0.73 12.96 21.38
C ASP A 192 -0.57 12.62 22.86
N ASN A 193 -0.23 11.36 23.16
CA ASN A 193 -0.01 10.91 24.54
C ASN A 193 1.48 11.05 24.91
N PRO A 194 1.85 11.93 25.86
CA PRO A 194 3.26 12.16 26.23
C PRO A 194 3.97 10.93 26.84
N ALA A 195 3.22 9.90 27.23
CA ALA A 195 3.78 8.70 27.86
C ALA A 195 4.24 7.63 26.87
N THR A 196 3.91 7.77 25.58
CA THR A 196 4.18 6.77 24.55
C THR A 196 4.96 7.37 23.38
N THR A 197 5.52 6.51 22.53
CA THR A 197 6.01 6.89 21.21
C THR A 197 5.04 6.28 20.23
N ASP A 198 4.25 7.14 19.60
CA ASP A 198 3.12 6.75 18.79
C ASP A 198 3.39 6.94 17.29
N TYR A 199 2.79 6.06 16.52
CA TYR A 199 2.92 6.03 15.07
C TYR A 199 1.53 6.07 14.46
N TYR A 200 1.37 6.87 13.42
CA TYR A 200 0.07 7.19 12.86
C TYR A 200 0.00 6.92 11.37
N LEU A 201 -1.18 6.50 10.92
CA LEU A 201 -1.63 6.58 9.54
C LEU A 201 -2.92 7.38 9.49
N ALA A 202 -3.11 8.16 8.43
CA ALA A 202 -4.35 8.86 8.16
C ALA A 202 -4.94 8.41 6.84
N PHE A 203 -6.22 8.13 6.82
CA PHE A 203 -6.98 7.85 5.61
C PHE A 203 -8.28 8.64 5.63
N ALA A 204 -8.90 8.84 4.48
CA ALA A 204 -10.21 9.45 4.41
C ALA A 204 -11.05 8.81 3.32
N ARG A 205 -12.36 8.82 3.53
CA ARG A 205 -13.35 8.40 2.56
C ARG A 205 -14.55 9.31 2.58
N VAL A 206 -15.32 9.31 1.51
CA VAL A 206 -16.62 9.98 1.45
C VAL A 206 -17.76 8.99 1.54
N LEU A 207 -18.86 9.42 2.17
CA LEU A 207 -20.07 8.64 2.40
C LEU A 207 -21.27 9.37 1.79
N ASP A 208 -22.29 8.62 1.39
CA ASP A 208 -23.56 9.20 0.95
C ASP A 208 -24.32 9.87 2.10
N LYS A 209 -25.43 10.56 1.79
CA LYS A 209 -26.31 11.19 2.79
C LYS A 209 -26.89 10.22 3.83
N GLN A 210 -26.90 8.92 3.55
CA GLN A 210 -27.32 7.85 4.47
C GLN A 210 -26.13 7.26 5.26
N GLY A 211 -24.92 7.79 5.08
CA GLY A 211 -23.70 7.32 5.76
C GLY A 211 -23.13 6.03 5.18
N ARG A 212 -23.52 5.65 3.95
CA ARG A 212 -23.03 4.45 3.29
C ARG A 212 -21.84 4.77 2.39
N PRO A 213 -20.79 3.95 2.40
CA PRO A 213 -19.70 4.10 1.45
C PRO A 213 -20.10 3.59 0.05
N GLY A 214 -19.42 4.08 -0.99
CA GLY A 214 -19.55 3.65 -2.38
C GLY A 214 -18.19 3.53 -3.08
N ASN A 215 -18.18 3.18 -4.36
CA ASN A 215 -16.92 2.96 -5.10
C ASN A 215 -16.16 4.26 -5.42
N TRP A 216 -16.84 5.40 -5.31
CA TRP A 216 -16.29 6.74 -5.43
C TRP A 216 -15.78 7.29 -4.08
N SER A 217 -15.82 6.46 -3.03
CA SER A 217 -15.46 6.84 -1.66
C SER A 217 -14.01 7.24 -1.42
N PRO A 218 -12.97 6.76 -2.13
CA PRO A 218 -11.60 7.13 -1.77
C PRO A 218 -11.37 8.64 -1.86
N VAL A 219 -10.81 9.22 -0.80
CA VAL A 219 -10.27 10.58 -0.81
C VAL A 219 -8.77 10.48 -1.07
N GLN A 220 -8.29 11.29 -2.00
CA GLN A 220 -6.89 11.25 -2.47
C GLN A 220 -6.22 12.59 -2.19
N LEU A 221 -4.88 12.58 -2.10
CA LEU A 221 -4.10 13.82 -2.09
C LEU A 221 -4.26 14.55 -3.43
N ASP A 222 -4.43 15.88 -3.36
CA ASP A 222 -4.55 16.76 -4.53
C ASP A 222 -3.22 17.49 -4.78
N TYR A 223 -2.37 16.89 -5.62
CA TYR A 223 -1.04 17.41 -5.95
C TYR A 223 -1.05 18.52 -7.02
N GLU A 224 -2.20 18.86 -7.62
CA GLU A 224 -2.27 19.83 -8.74
C GLU A 224 -1.91 21.28 -8.33
N SER A 225 -1.66 21.54 -7.05
CA SER A 225 -1.30 22.86 -6.54
C SER A 225 -0.03 22.89 -5.69
N GLU A 226 0.70 21.76 -5.59
CA GLU A 226 1.95 21.73 -4.83
C GLU A 226 3.10 22.14 -5.75
N THR A 227 3.69 23.31 -5.45
CA THR A 227 5.11 23.49 -5.72
C THR A 227 5.81 22.31 -5.07
N SER A 228 6.63 21.60 -5.83
CA SER A 228 7.27 20.32 -5.48
C SER A 228 8.28 20.45 -4.32
N ASP A 229 7.82 20.89 -3.16
CA ASP A 229 8.59 20.88 -1.93
C ASP A 229 8.26 19.56 -1.23
N PHE A 230 9.13 18.59 -1.48
CA PHE A 230 9.14 17.31 -0.78
C PHE A 230 9.43 17.57 0.71
N GLU A 231 8.40 17.68 1.54
CA GLU A 231 8.56 17.80 2.98
C GLU A 231 8.66 16.40 3.61
N VAL A 232 9.89 15.96 3.92
CA VAL A 232 10.13 14.74 4.67
C VAL A 232 9.58 14.88 6.08
N GLY A 233 8.75 13.91 6.49
CA GLY A 233 8.30 13.80 7.88
C GLY A 233 7.07 14.63 8.23
N THR A 234 6.25 15.01 7.24
CA THR A 234 4.94 15.61 7.48
C THR A 234 3.89 14.55 7.73
N PHE A 235 2.91 14.88 8.56
CA PHE A 235 1.74 14.02 8.74
C PHE A 235 0.75 14.25 7.60
N GLN A 236 0.70 13.30 6.65
CA GLN A 236 -0.06 13.43 5.42
C GLN A 236 -1.04 12.27 5.21
N LEU A 237 -2.00 12.50 4.31
CA LEU A 237 -3.06 11.53 4.02
C LEU A 237 -2.51 10.36 3.18
N SER A 238 -2.76 9.13 3.64
CA SER A 238 -2.54 7.90 2.89
C SER A 238 -3.73 7.59 1.98
N ASN A 239 -3.48 6.90 0.87
CA ASN A 239 -4.51 6.53 -0.10
C ASN A 239 -4.86 5.04 0.01
N THR A 240 -6.14 4.72 0.23
CA THR A 240 -6.63 3.33 0.26
C THR A 240 -6.72 2.69 -1.12
N GLY A 241 -6.81 3.49 -2.19
CA GLY A 241 -6.96 3.03 -3.58
C GLY A 241 -5.64 2.77 -4.31
N SER A 242 -4.49 2.94 -3.66
CA SER A 242 -3.18 2.79 -4.29
C SER A 242 -2.85 1.32 -4.59
N TYR A 243 -2.62 1.01 -5.87
CA TYR A 243 -2.14 -0.30 -6.29
C TYR A 243 -0.74 -0.53 -5.71
N ARG A 244 -0.53 -1.57 -4.89
CA ARG A 244 0.76 -1.94 -4.23
C ARG A 244 1.21 -1.13 -3.01
N GLY A 245 0.34 -0.28 -2.44
CA GLY A 245 0.65 0.42 -1.18
C GLY A 245 1.74 1.49 -1.31
N TYR A 246 1.98 2.03 -2.51
CA TYR A 246 2.92 3.13 -2.75
C TYR A 246 2.57 4.39 -1.96
N GLU A 247 1.29 4.58 -1.62
CA GLU A 247 0.77 5.80 -0.99
C GLU A 247 0.30 5.54 0.46
N ILE A 248 1.01 4.68 1.19
CA ILE A 248 0.89 4.56 2.64
C ILE A 248 1.98 5.42 3.27
N TYR A 249 1.57 6.46 4.01
CA TYR A 249 2.47 7.45 4.59
C TYR A 249 2.47 7.36 6.12
N PRO A 250 3.27 6.45 6.71
CA PRO A 250 3.38 6.33 8.15
C PRO A 250 4.08 7.55 8.75
N TYR A 251 3.54 8.05 9.84
CA TYR A 251 4.06 9.21 10.59
C TYR A 251 4.46 8.77 11.99
N ALA A 252 5.59 9.28 12.49
CA ALA A 252 6.02 9.10 13.87
C ALA A 252 5.89 10.43 14.62
N ASP A 253 5.42 10.39 15.85
CA ASP A 253 5.27 11.54 16.73
C ASP A 253 6.60 12.12 17.25
N THR A 254 7.75 11.60 16.83
CA THR A 254 9.08 11.89 17.44
C THR A 254 9.35 13.38 17.68
N ASN A 255 8.85 14.26 16.81
CA ASN A 255 9.07 15.71 16.89
C ASN A 255 7.91 16.48 17.57
N VAL A 256 6.80 15.81 17.88
CA VAL A 256 5.56 16.38 18.42
C VAL A 256 4.99 15.58 19.61
N ASN A 257 5.78 14.68 20.20
CA ASN A 257 5.33 13.79 21.28
C ASN A 257 4.73 14.59 22.45
N GLY A 258 3.53 14.19 22.87
CA GLY A 258 2.75 14.83 23.92
C GLY A 258 2.17 16.19 23.55
N GLN A 259 2.36 16.64 22.31
CA GLN A 259 1.87 17.90 21.81
C GLN A 259 0.66 17.70 20.90
N ARG A 260 -0.08 18.80 20.73
CA ARG A 260 -1.12 18.89 19.70
C ARG A 260 -0.44 19.05 18.34
N PHE A 261 -0.85 18.25 17.37
CA PHE A 261 -0.37 18.35 15.99
C PHE A 261 -1.51 18.11 15.00
N SER A 262 -1.28 18.42 13.72
CA SER A 262 -2.32 18.36 12.71
C SER A 262 -1.82 17.77 11.39
N LEU A 263 -2.67 16.96 10.77
CA LEU A 263 -2.61 16.69 9.35
C LEU A 263 -3.26 17.85 8.60
N ASN A 264 -2.60 18.30 7.54
CA ASN A 264 -3.06 19.42 6.74
C ASN A 264 -2.78 19.17 5.28
N SER A 265 -3.76 18.60 4.56
CA SER A 265 -3.58 18.14 3.20
C SER A 265 -4.61 18.74 2.25
N ASN A 266 -4.17 19.07 1.05
CA ASN A 266 -5.07 19.28 -0.07
C ASN A 266 -5.60 17.91 -0.52
N VAL A 267 -6.91 17.80 -0.67
CA VAL A 267 -7.55 16.53 -1.02
C VAL A 267 -8.57 16.71 -2.13
N SER A 268 -8.77 15.63 -2.88
CA SER A 268 -9.81 15.54 -3.89
C SER A 268 -10.60 14.22 -3.76
N PHE A 269 -11.86 14.26 -4.18
CA PHE A 269 -12.74 13.10 -4.29
C PHE A 269 -13.84 13.37 -5.32
N TYR A 270 -14.49 12.32 -5.82
CA TYR A 270 -15.60 12.49 -6.75
C TYR A 270 -16.87 12.94 -6.03
N ALA A 271 -17.53 13.98 -6.56
CA ALA A 271 -18.76 14.53 -5.97
C ALA A 271 -20.00 13.63 -6.17
N GLN A 272 -19.88 12.61 -7.01
CA GLN A 272 -20.96 11.69 -7.33
C GLN A 272 -20.38 10.36 -7.82
N SER A 273 -21.07 9.26 -7.53
CA SER A 273 -20.79 7.96 -8.15
C SER A 273 -20.97 8.04 -9.66
N TYR A 274 -20.30 7.15 -10.41
CA TYR A 274 -20.79 6.78 -11.74
C TYR A 274 -22.26 6.36 -11.61
N CYS A 275 -23.13 7.08 -12.31
CA CYS A 275 -24.57 6.83 -12.31
C CYS A 275 -24.97 6.26 -13.67
N PRO A 276 -25.40 5.00 -13.74
CA PRO A 276 -25.84 4.40 -14.98
C PRO A 276 -26.99 5.22 -15.60
N PRO A 277 -27.09 5.32 -16.93
CA PRO A 277 -28.09 6.15 -17.61
C PRO A 277 -29.55 5.82 -17.25
N ASN A 278 -29.81 4.63 -16.70
CA ASN A 278 -31.14 4.15 -16.32
C ASN A 278 -31.44 4.27 -14.81
N GLN A 279 -30.60 4.94 -14.02
CA GLN A 279 -30.78 5.09 -12.58
C GLN A 279 -31.12 6.53 -12.22
N SER A 280 -32.33 6.76 -11.69
CA SER A 280 -32.87 8.10 -11.40
C SER A 280 -32.41 8.70 -10.07
N ASN A 281 -31.78 7.91 -9.19
CA ASN A 281 -31.39 8.34 -7.85
C ASN A 281 -29.94 7.92 -7.58
N CYS A 282 -29.01 8.81 -7.91
CA CYS A 282 -27.58 8.61 -7.68
C CYS A 282 -27.25 8.99 -6.22
N PRO A 283 -26.46 8.21 -5.48
CA PRO A 283 -26.06 8.59 -4.13
C PRO A 283 -25.24 9.90 -4.16
N GLU A 284 -25.76 10.93 -3.50
CA GLU A 284 -25.06 12.19 -3.29
C GLU A 284 -24.17 12.11 -2.05
N VAL A 285 -23.02 12.78 -2.09
CA VAL A 285 -22.13 12.89 -0.94
C VAL A 285 -22.82 13.61 0.21
N GLY A 286 -22.77 13.01 1.40
CA GLY A 286 -23.23 13.64 2.64
C GLY A 286 -22.10 13.95 3.61
N TYR A 287 -21.09 13.08 3.65
CA TYR A 287 -20.04 13.14 4.67
C TYR A 287 -18.65 12.84 4.13
N LEU A 288 -17.66 13.44 4.75
CA LEU A 288 -16.26 13.01 4.70
C LEU A 288 -15.93 12.35 6.04
N GLU A 289 -15.45 11.12 6.00
CA GLU A 289 -15.05 10.34 7.17
C GLU A 289 -13.54 10.14 7.15
N VAL A 290 -12.88 10.62 8.20
CA VAL A 290 -11.44 10.50 8.42
C VAL A 290 -11.18 9.34 9.37
N PHE A 291 -10.18 8.53 9.05
CA PHE A 291 -9.63 7.48 9.90
C PHE A 291 -8.23 7.89 10.31
N ILE A 292 -7.99 7.97 11.61
CA ILE A 292 -6.63 8.01 12.14
C ILE A 292 -6.36 6.68 12.83
N SER A 293 -5.29 6.02 12.42
CA SER A 293 -4.88 4.74 12.94
C SER A 293 -3.59 4.92 13.72
N ALA A 294 -3.63 4.69 15.04
CA ALA A 294 -2.40 4.44 15.77
C ALA A 294 -1.92 3.03 15.40
N ILE A 295 -0.65 2.88 15.05
CA ILE A 295 -0.06 1.61 14.61
C ILE A 295 1.15 1.21 15.47
N THR A 296 1.41 -0.08 15.52
CA THR A 296 2.62 -0.61 16.19
C THR A 296 3.91 -0.15 15.49
N ALA A 297 5.00 -0.02 16.25
CA ALA A 297 6.33 0.32 15.72
C ALA A 297 6.79 -0.60 14.57
N ASP A 298 6.50 -1.90 14.65
CA ASP A 298 6.81 -2.85 13.60
C ASP A 298 6.07 -2.54 12.30
N ALA A 299 4.80 -2.16 12.38
CA ALA A 299 4.01 -1.72 11.23
C ALA A 299 4.57 -0.43 10.64
N TYR A 300 4.92 0.56 11.47
CA TYR A 300 5.59 1.79 11.03
C TYR A 300 6.89 1.47 10.27
N ASN A 301 7.76 0.64 10.86
CA ASN A 301 9.03 0.25 10.26
C ASN A 301 8.85 -0.52 8.95
N PHE A 302 7.85 -1.40 8.89
CA PHE A 302 7.48 -2.12 7.67
C PHE A 302 7.06 -1.16 6.56
N TYR A 303 6.07 -0.29 6.80
CA TYR A 303 5.61 0.64 5.78
C TYR A 303 6.70 1.62 5.34
N GLN A 304 7.55 2.11 6.26
CA GLN A 304 8.70 2.93 5.89
C GLN A 304 9.71 2.17 5.03
N SER A 305 9.98 0.90 5.34
CA SER A 305 10.87 0.07 4.51
C SER A 305 10.27 -0.26 3.14
N GLN A 306 8.96 -0.45 3.07
CA GLN A 306 8.24 -0.69 1.82
C GLN A 306 8.29 0.54 0.92
N ARG A 307 8.13 1.75 1.49
CA ARG A 307 8.32 2.99 0.74
C ARG A 307 9.73 3.10 0.17
N ARG A 308 10.77 2.88 0.99
CA ARG A 308 12.16 2.90 0.49
C ARG A 308 12.41 1.86 -0.60
N TYR A 309 11.85 0.67 -0.46
CA TYR A 309 11.91 -0.38 -1.49
C TYR A 309 11.28 0.08 -2.80
N ASN A 310 10.10 0.69 -2.71
CA ASN A 310 9.38 1.22 -3.85
C ASN A 310 10.10 2.43 -4.50
N ASP A 311 10.69 3.31 -3.71
CA ASP A 311 11.43 4.49 -4.19
C ASP A 311 12.76 4.10 -4.87
N ALA A 312 13.31 2.94 -4.51
CA ALA A 312 14.50 2.35 -5.14
C ALA A 312 14.16 1.48 -6.36
N ASP A 313 12.89 1.14 -6.58
CA ASP A 313 12.46 0.25 -7.66
C ASP A 313 12.81 0.84 -9.04
N GLY A 314 13.39 0.01 -9.91
CA GLY A 314 13.87 0.43 -11.23
C GLY A 314 15.08 1.37 -11.23
N ASN A 315 15.66 1.73 -10.08
CA ASN A 315 16.87 2.56 -10.01
C ASN A 315 18.13 1.69 -9.90
N PRO A 316 18.96 1.58 -10.95
CA PRO A 316 20.15 0.72 -10.95
C PRO A 316 21.28 1.21 -10.05
N PHE A 317 21.17 2.42 -9.50
CA PHE A 317 22.15 3.01 -8.59
C PHE A 317 21.65 3.08 -7.13
N ALA A 318 20.41 2.69 -6.88
CA ALA A 318 19.89 2.62 -5.51
C ALA A 318 20.44 1.38 -4.81
N GLU A 319 20.84 1.53 -3.55
CA GLU A 319 21.16 0.38 -2.71
C GLU A 319 19.89 -0.46 -2.48
N PRO A 320 20.00 -1.79 -2.38
CA PRO A 320 18.86 -2.64 -2.03
C PRO A 320 18.26 -2.18 -0.70
N ALA A 321 16.99 -1.80 -0.71
CA ALA A 321 16.27 -1.41 0.50
C ALA A 321 15.66 -2.65 1.16
N PRO A 322 16.22 -3.16 2.28
CA PRO A 322 15.65 -4.32 2.95
C PRO A 322 14.29 -4.00 3.54
N LEU A 323 13.32 -4.89 3.32
CA LEU A 323 12.03 -4.83 3.98
C LEU A 323 12.17 -5.24 5.45
N SER A 324 11.61 -4.44 6.35
CA SER A 324 11.52 -4.78 7.77
C SER A 324 10.68 -6.04 7.96
N SER A 325 11.00 -6.85 8.97
CA SER A 325 10.23 -8.05 9.29
C SER A 325 10.24 -8.36 10.78
N ASN A 326 9.05 -8.54 11.35
CA ASN A 326 8.84 -9.03 12.71
C ASN A 326 8.28 -10.46 12.77
N ILE A 327 8.11 -11.12 11.62
CA ILE A 327 7.82 -12.55 11.54
C ILE A 327 9.12 -13.33 11.69
N LYS A 328 9.20 -14.28 12.63
CA LYS A 328 10.39 -15.11 12.85
C LYS A 328 10.02 -16.59 12.85
N PRO A 329 10.84 -17.47 12.24
CA PRO A 329 12.05 -17.19 11.45
C PRO A 329 11.77 -16.73 10.00
N GLY A 330 10.52 -16.42 9.65
CA GLY A 330 10.09 -16.01 8.30
C GLY A 330 10.28 -14.54 7.95
N TYR A 331 9.41 -14.05 7.06
CA TYR A 331 9.41 -12.67 6.56
C TYR A 331 8.03 -12.03 6.62
N GLY A 332 8.00 -10.70 6.74
CA GLY A 332 6.81 -9.88 6.61
C GLY A 332 6.36 -9.25 7.93
N LEU A 333 5.06 -9.01 8.08
CA LEU A 333 4.50 -8.16 9.12
C LEU A 333 3.37 -8.85 9.87
N PHE A 334 3.45 -8.85 11.19
CA PHE A 334 2.27 -8.88 12.07
C PHE A 334 2.18 -7.53 12.81
N GLY A 335 1.32 -6.65 12.32
CA GLY A 335 1.12 -5.30 12.84
C GLY A 335 -0.18 -5.16 13.63
N GLY A 336 -0.27 -4.12 14.45
CA GLY A 336 -1.50 -3.74 15.16
C GLY A 336 -1.92 -2.34 14.75
N ALA A 337 -3.23 -2.12 14.61
CA ALA A 337 -3.80 -0.82 14.30
C ALA A 337 -5.06 -0.55 15.13
N THR A 338 -5.08 0.58 15.83
CA THR A 338 -6.26 1.07 16.56
C THR A 338 -6.77 2.33 15.88
N ASP A 339 -7.95 2.25 15.28
CA ASP A 339 -8.56 3.33 14.53
C ASP A 339 -9.45 4.21 15.43
N ALA A 340 -9.39 5.52 15.20
CA ALA A 340 -10.42 6.48 15.57
C ALA A 340 -10.99 7.11 14.30
N THR A 341 -12.29 7.42 14.30
CA THR A 341 -12.97 8.02 13.17
C THR A 341 -13.57 9.36 13.52
N TYR A 342 -13.55 10.28 12.55
CA TYR A 342 -14.22 11.57 12.67
C TYR A 342 -15.00 11.85 11.40
N ARG A 343 -16.28 12.22 11.55
CA ARG A 343 -17.18 12.47 10.43
C ARG A 343 -17.48 13.96 10.29
N ILE A 344 -17.17 14.50 9.12
CA ILE A 344 -17.44 15.87 8.71
C ILE A 344 -18.68 15.86 7.81
N LYS A 345 -19.68 16.67 8.15
CA LYS A 345 -20.84 16.90 7.28
C LYS A 345 -20.44 17.89 6.17
N LEU A 346 -20.65 17.54 4.91
CA LEU A 346 -20.26 18.36 3.77
C LEU A 346 -21.37 19.31 3.28
N PHE A 347 -22.64 18.95 3.47
CA PHE A 347 -23.82 19.70 3.02
C PHE A 347 -25.00 19.53 3.97
#